data_AF-A0A0C3EL54-F1
#
_entry.id   AF-A0A0C3EL54-F1
#
_cell.length_a   1.000
_cell.length_b   1.000
_cell.length_c   1.000
_cell.angle_alpha   90.00
_cell.angle_beta   90.00
_cell.angle_gamma   90.00
#
_symmetry.space_group_name_H-M   'P 1'
#
loop_
_entity.id
_entity.type
_entity.pdbx_description
1 polymer ?
#
loop_
_entity_poly.entity_id
_entity_poly.type
_entity_poly.pdbx_seq_one_letter_code
_entity_poly.pdbx_strand_id
1 'polypeptide(L)'
;MAINVLVEHIVSIDRGFDYASKVNRPEVWSRLAKAQLDGLRIKDSIDSYIKAEDPANFAEVIEFSSHAGKHDDLVRFLQMARKSFQEPRIDTELAYVYAKTDRLHDMEDFLSMTNVVDALEVGEKCFEDGLYQAAKLLFTRISNWARLATTLICLGENHWQAAVESARKAGNTRVWKQVHAACIEKNEFRLAQICGLNIIVHAEELSILLTTYERRGHFDEVLLLLGTASANFTTRTKEYLPPLNWSRLCSSSESTKMHCLFMY
;
A
#
# COMPACT_ATOMS: atom_id res chain seq x y z
N MET A 1 -34.29 13.04 29.38
CA MET A 1 -34.56 14.37 28.80
C MET A 1 -35.78 14.30 27.91
N ALA A 2 -36.48 15.42 27.66
CA ALA A 2 -37.64 15.44 26.75
C ALA A 2 -37.33 14.90 25.35
N ILE A 3 -36.08 15.03 24.90
CA ILE A 3 -35.65 14.47 23.61
C ILE A 3 -35.67 12.93 23.58
N ASN A 4 -35.33 12.24 24.66
CA ASN A 4 -35.42 10.78 24.71
C ASN A 4 -36.85 10.31 24.47
N VAL A 5 -37.84 11.04 25.01
CA VAL A 5 -39.26 10.71 24.79
C VAL A 5 -39.68 10.96 23.33
N LEU A 6 -39.24 12.05 22.72
CA LEU A 6 -39.57 12.37 21.33
C LEU A 6 -38.94 11.39 20.33
N VAL A 7 -37.73 10.94 20.64
CA VAL A 7 -36.90 10.14 19.75
C VAL A 7 -37.14 8.64 19.95
N GLU A 8 -37.14 8.15 21.19
CA GLU A 8 -37.26 6.72 21.51
C GLU A 8 -38.72 6.26 21.61
N HIS A 9 -39.64 7.12 22.08
CA HIS A 9 -41.04 6.72 22.32
C HIS A 9 -42.03 7.20 21.25
N ILE A 10 -41.77 8.35 20.61
CA ILE A 10 -42.66 8.91 19.58
C ILE A 10 -42.13 8.61 18.17
N VAL A 11 -40.86 8.20 18.03
CA VAL A 11 -40.18 7.83 16.77
C VAL A 11 -40.37 8.91 15.68
N SER A 12 -40.43 10.19 16.09
CA SER A 12 -40.55 11.30 15.14
C SER A 12 -39.27 12.11 15.13
N ILE A 13 -38.35 11.71 14.25
CA ILE A 13 -37.05 12.37 14.05
C ILE A 13 -37.23 13.85 13.71
N ASP A 14 -38.22 14.18 12.88
CA ASP A 14 -38.46 15.57 12.44
C ASP A 14 -38.91 16.47 13.60
N ARG A 15 -39.76 15.97 14.51
CA ARG A 15 -40.13 16.70 15.74
C ARG A 15 -38.95 16.81 16.70
N GLY A 16 -38.10 15.79 16.76
CA GLY A 16 -36.84 15.81 17.50
C GLY A 16 -35.91 16.92 17.00
N PHE A 17 -35.80 17.09 15.68
CA PHE A 17 -35.02 18.14 15.03
C PHE A 17 -35.56 19.55 15.35
N ASP A 18 -36.89 19.75 15.28
CA ASP A 18 -37.51 21.01 15.66
C ASP A 18 -37.25 21.38 17.13
N TYR A 19 -37.30 20.38 18.02
CA TYR A 19 -36.99 20.56 19.43
C TYR A 19 -35.50 20.88 19.66
N ALA A 20 -34.60 20.14 19.02
CA ALA A 20 -33.17 20.39 19.10
C ALA A 20 -32.79 21.78 18.58
N SER A 21 -33.42 22.22 17.48
CA SER A 21 -33.24 23.55 16.91
C SER A 21 -33.70 24.68 17.83
N LYS A 22 -34.76 24.45 18.63
CA LYS A 22 -35.27 25.42 19.60
C LYS A 22 -34.43 25.49 20.87
N VAL A 23 -33.98 24.35 21.39
CA VAL A 23 -33.24 24.27 22.66
C VAL A 23 -31.75 24.56 22.47
N ASN A 24 -31.20 24.18 21.32
CA ASN A 24 -29.81 24.39 20.89
C ASN A 24 -28.76 24.08 21.96
N ARG A 25 -28.86 22.89 22.58
CA ARG A 25 -27.88 22.38 23.54
C ARG A 25 -27.12 21.19 22.93
N PRO A 26 -25.81 21.05 23.18
CA PRO A 26 -24.99 19.99 22.59
C PRO A 26 -25.51 18.60 22.99
N GLU A 27 -25.87 18.41 24.26
CA GLU A 27 -26.45 17.15 24.78
C GLU A 27 -27.71 16.69 24.02
N VAL A 28 -28.51 17.63 23.55
CA VAL A 28 -29.75 17.38 22.80
C VAL A 28 -29.41 17.00 21.35
N TRP A 29 -28.46 17.70 20.73
CA TRP A 29 -27.97 17.38 19.39
C TRP A 29 -27.29 16.00 19.33
N SER A 30 -26.46 15.63 20.31
CA SER A 30 -25.84 14.28 20.35
C SER A 30 -26.88 13.16 20.42
N ARG A 31 -27.96 13.36 21.20
CA ARG A 31 -29.04 12.38 21.32
C ARG A 31 -29.87 12.28 20.05
N LEU A 32 -30.14 13.40 19.39
CA LEU A 32 -30.81 13.41 18.08
C LEU A 32 -29.95 12.70 17.03
N ALA A 33 -28.66 13.02 16.99
CA ALA A 33 -27.72 12.46 16.03
C ALA A 33 -27.68 10.93 16.11
N LYS A 34 -27.59 10.37 17.33
CA LYS A 34 -27.63 8.91 17.53
C LYS A 34 -28.87 8.28 16.91
N ALA A 35 -30.04 8.86 17.13
CA ALA A 35 -31.26 8.29 16.57
C ALA A 35 -31.44 8.54 15.07
N GLN A 36 -30.85 9.61 14.53
CA GLN A 36 -30.74 9.79 13.08
C GLN A 36 -29.84 8.71 12.47
N LEU A 37 -28.76 8.32 13.15
CA LEU A 37 -27.89 7.23 12.73
C LEU A 37 -28.63 5.89 12.74
N ASP A 38 -29.35 5.58 13.83
CA ASP A 38 -30.18 4.37 13.94
C ASP A 38 -31.28 4.32 12.87
N GLY A 39 -31.80 5.50 12.49
CA GLY A 39 -32.74 5.67 11.38
C GLY A 39 -32.11 5.71 9.98
N LEU A 40 -30.81 5.40 9.85
CA LEU A 40 -30.02 5.43 8.61
C LEU A 40 -29.99 6.80 7.90
N ARG A 41 -30.32 7.90 8.60
CA ARG A 41 -30.18 9.28 8.13
C ARG A 41 -28.77 9.80 8.41
N ILE A 42 -27.78 9.20 7.77
CA ILE A 42 -26.35 9.40 8.06
C ILE A 42 -25.91 10.86 7.89
N LYS A 43 -26.37 11.54 6.83
CA LYS A 43 -26.04 12.96 6.59
C LYS A 43 -26.51 13.86 7.72
N ASP A 44 -27.79 13.74 8.06
CA ASP A 44 -28.42 14.55 9.11
C ASP A 44 -27.78 14.25 10.48
N SER A 45 -27.45 12.97 10.72
CA SER A 45 -26.74 12.52 11.92
C SER A 45 -25.37 13.18 12.03
N ILE A 46 -24.59 13.20 10.95
CA ILE A 46 -23.25 13.81 10.93
C ILE A 46 -23.35 15.31 11.20
N ASP A 47 -24.27 16.02 10.52
CA ASP A 47 -24.47 17.45 10.76
C ASP A 47 -24.90 17.74 12.20
N SER A 48 -25.73 16.88 12.80
CA SER A 48 -26.15 17.00 14.20
C SER A 48 -25.00 16.72 15.18
N TYR A 49 -24.15 15.73 14.93
CA TYR A 49 -22.95 15.49 15.73
C TYR A 49 -21.94 16.64 15.63
N ILE A 50 -21.75 17.20 14.43
CA ILE A 50 -20.87 18.37 14.24
C ILE A 50 -21.40 19.57 15.03
N LYS A 51 -22.71 19.82 15.03
CA LYS A 51 -23.32 20.88 15.85
C LYS A 51 -23.18 20.64 17.35
N ALA A 52 -23.17 19.38 17.79
CA ALA A 52 -22.96 19.01 19.18
C ALA A 52 -21.49 19.08 19.61
N GLU A 53 -20.55 19.13 18.65
CA GLU A 53 -19.11 18.97 18.85
C GLU A 53 -18.73 17.67 19.63
N ASP A 54 -19.54 16.62 19.47
CA ASP A 54 -19.45 15.39 20.24
C ASP A 54 -18.86 14.23 19.41
N PRO A 55 -17.63 13.77 19.73
CA PRO A 55 -17.00 12.65 19.04
C PRO A 55 -17.34 11.27 19.64
N ALA A 56 -18.13 11.16 20.72
CA ALA A 56 -18.24 9.92 21.50
C ALA A 56 -18.66 8.67 20.69
N ASN A 57 -19.51 8.83 19.67
CA ASN A 57 -20.03 7.75 18.84
C ASN A 57 -19.24 7.53 17.52
N PHE A 58 -17.97 7.93 17.46
CA PHE A 58 -17.18 7.85 16.22
C PHE A 58 -17.15 6.45 15.59
N ALA A 59 -17.11 5.38 16.40
CA ALA A 59 -17.04 4.01 15.89
C ALA A 59 -18.27 3.63 15.06
N GLU A 60 -19.47 3.91 15.56
CA GLU A 60 -20.74 3.64 14.86
C GLU A 60 -20.84 4.52 13.61
N VAL A 61 -20.51 5.81 13.72
CA VAL A 61 -20.58 6.76 12.58
C VAL A 61 -19.65 6.32 11.43
N ILE A 62 -18.44 5.85 11.73
CA ILE A 62 -17.49 5.34 10.74
C ILE A 62 -18.06 4.12 10.04
N GLU A 63 -18.59 3.14 10.79
CA GLU A 63 -19.13 1.90 10.24
C GLU A 63 -20.31 2.16 9.29
N PHE A 64 -21.33 2.89 9.76
CA PHE A 64 -22.51 3.21 8.94
C PHE A 64 -22.16 4.08 7.72
N SER A 65 -21.28 5.07 7.89
CA SER A 65 -20.90 5.96 6.78
C SER A 65 -20.07 5.25 5.73
N SER A 66 -19.17 4.35 6.14
CA SER A 66 -18.38 3.52 5.24
C SER A 66 -19.28 2.57 4.44
N HIS A 67 -20.23 1.91 5.11
CA HIS A 67 -21.19 1.02 4.45
C HIS A 67 -22.11 1.75 3.45
N ALA A 68 -22.50 3.00 3.76
CA ALA A 68 -23.33 3.81 2.89
C ALA A 68 -22.56 4.59 1.80
N GLY A 69 -21.23 4.49 1.77
CA GLY A 69 -20.37 5.23 0.84
C GLY A 69 -20.42 6.75 1.02
N LYS A 70 -20.79 7.25 2.21
CA LYS A 70 -20.88 8.69 2.51
C LYS A 70 -19.55 9.24 3.02
N HIS A 71 -18.50 9.04 2.23
CA HIS A 71 -17.13 9.38 2.60
C HIS A 71 -16.91 10.90 2.76
N ASP A 72 -17.48 11.75 1.90
CA ASP A 72 -17.34 13.21 2.02
C ASP A 72 -17.91 13.78 3.33
N ASP A 73 -19.07 13.29 3.74
CA ASP A 73 -19.70 13.71 5.00
C ASP A 73 -18.88 13.19 6.20
N LEU A 74 -18.36 11.97 6.10
CA LEU A 74 -17.50 11.36 7.12
C LEU A 74 -16.20 12.16 7.33
N VAL A 75 -15.57 12.70 6.28
CA VAL A 75 -14.40 13.59 6.41
C VAL A 75 -14.70 14.76 7.35
N ARG A 76 -15.86 15.40 7.18
CA ARG A 76 -16.25 16.56 8.00
C ARG A 76 -16.42 16.18 9.47
N PHE A 77 -17.04 15.03 9.75
CA PHE A 77 -17.19 14.53 11.11
C PHE A 77 -15.84 14.22 11.75
N LEU A 78 -14.96 13.50 11.04
CA LEU A 78 -13.64 13.11 11.56
C LEU A 78 -12.72 14.32 11.79
N GLN A 79 -12.78 15.34 10.93
CA GLN A 79 -12.06 16.61 11.14
C GLN A 79 -12.53 17.36 12.39
N MET A 80 -13.84 17.34 12.68
CA MET A 80 -14.39 17.88 13.93
C MET A 80 -13.90 17.06 15.12
N ALA A 81 -14.05 15.72 15.05
CA ALA A 81 -13.69 14.82 16.13
C ALA A 81 -12.21 14.95 16.52
N ARG A 82 -11.31 15.10 15.56
CA ARG A 82 -9.87 15.28 15.79
C ARG A 82 -9.52 16.55 16.58
N LYS A 83 -10.31 17.62 16.48
CA LYS A 83 -10.08 18.85 17.26
C LYS A 83 -10.38 18.66 18.74
N SER A 84 -11.40 17.86 19.05
CA SER A 84 -11.85 17.61 20.42
C SER A 84 -11.15 16.41 21.06
N PHE A 85 -10.86 15.37 20.26
CA PHE A 85 -10.37 14.08 20.72
C PHE A 85 -9.38 13.48 19.71
N GLN A 86 -8.11 13.36 20.12
CA GLN A 86 -7.05 12.77 19.31
C GLN A 86 -6.93 11.27 19.59
N GLU A 87 -7.63 10.46 18.79
CA GLU A 87 -7.59 9.01 18.86
C GLU A 87 -6.91 8.43 17.60
N PRO A 88 -5.95 7.50 17.74
CA PRO A 88 -5.30 6.85 16.59
C PRO A 88 -6.29 6.27 15.57
N ARG A 89 -7.41 5.71 16.05
CA ARG A 89 -8.44 5.12 15.19
C ARG A 89 -9.15 6.16 14.32
N ILE A 90 -9.36 7.37 14.83
CA ILE A 90 -9.96 8.48 14.06
C ILE A 90 -8.98 8.94 12.98
N ASP A 91 -7.71 9.12 13.34
CA ASP A 91 -6.65 9.54 12.42
C ASP A 91 -6.43 8.51 11.30
N THR A 92 -6.49 7.22 11.64
CA THR A 92 -6.33 6.09 10.71
C THR A 92 -7.48 6.03 9.70
N GLU A 93 -8.72 6.13 10.17
CA GLU A 93 -9.89 6.16 9.29
C GLU A 93 -9.94 7.45 8.45
N LEU A 94 -9.53 8.59 8.99
CA LEU A 94 -9.47 9.84 8.22
C LEU A 94 -8.50 9.75 7.04
N ALA A 95 -7.33 9.12 7.21
CA ALA A 95 -6.40 8.86 6.11
C ALA A 95 -7.02 7.98 5.01
N TYR A 96 -7.76 6.94 5.40
CA TYR A 96 -8.44 6.04 4.46
C TYR A 96 -9.56 6.77 3.68
N VAL A 97 -10.35 7.59 4.37
CA VAL A 97 -11.46 8.34 3.75
C VAL A 97 -10.94 9.41 2.78
N TYR A 98 -9.81 10.06 3.08
CA TYR A 98 -9.16 10.95 2.11
C TYR A 98 -8.73 10.21 0.84
N ALA A 99 -8.20 8.99 0.98
CA ALA A 99 -7.86 8.15 -0.18
C ALA A 99 -9.10 7.81 -1.02
N LYS A 100 -10.23 7.46 -0.38
CA LYS A 100 -11.50 7.16 -1.07
C LYS A 100 -12.13 8.36 -1.76
N THR A 101 -11.88 9.58 -1.28
CA THR A 101 -12.44 10.83 -1.84
C THR A 101 -11.52 11.49 -2.88
N ASP A 102 -10.41 10.84 -3.26
CA ASP A 102 -9.40 11.34 -4.19
C ASP A 102 -8.76 12.68 -3.77
N ARG A 103 -8.74 12.95 -2.46
CA ARG A 103 -8.12 14.16 -1.88
C ARG A 103 -6.68 13.88 -1.45
N LEU A 104 -5.85 13.52 -2.42
CA LEU A 104 -4.47 13.07 -2.15
C LEU A 104 -3.60 14.16 -1.50
N HIS A 105 -3.75 15.43 -1.91
CA HIS A 105 -3.01 16.55 -1.30
C HIS A 105 -3.36 16.75 0.17
N ASP A 106 -4.66 16.77 0.51
CA ASP A 106 -5.12 16.87 1.89
C ASP A 106 -4.59 15.69 2.73
N MET A 107 -4.51 14.51 2.13
CA MET A 107 -3.94 13.32 2.77
C MET A 107 -2.44 13.47 3.01
N GLU A 108 -1.65 13.94 2.04
CA GLU A 108 -0.20 14.15 2.21
C GLU A 108 0.10 15.18 3.31
N ASP A 109 -0.61 16.31 3.29
CA ASP A 109 -0.50 17.34 4.31
C ASP A 109 -0.89 16.78 5.68
N PHE A 110 -2.00 16.04 5.75
CA PHE A 110 -2.43 15.37 6.98
C PHE A 110 -1.36 14.41 7.51
N LEU A 111 -0.84 13.55 6.65
CA LEU A 111 0.19 12.58 7.01
C LEU A 111 1.46 13.29 7.49
N SER A 112 1.88 14.39 6.85
CA SER A 112 3.05 15.15 7.31
C SER A 112 2.92 15.67 8.75
N MET A 113 1.69 15.93 9.21
CA MET A 113 1.41 16.49 10.53
C MET A 113 1.26 15.44 11.65
N THR A 114 0.87 14.19 11.35
CA THR A 114 0.59 13.18 12.38
C THR A 114 1.39 11.89 12.18
N ASN A 115 2.10 11.44 13.22
CA ASN A 115 2.82 10.15 13.24
C ASN A 115 2.00 9.00 13.88
N VAL A 116 0.75 9.25 14.25
CA VAL A 116 -0.08 8.29 15.02
C VAL A 116 -0.89 7.35 14.11
N VAL A 117 -0.99 7.67 12.82
CA VAL A 117 -1.74 6.92 11.82
C VAL A 117 -1.13 5.53 11.62
N ASP A 118 -1.95 4.47 11.68
CA ASP A 118 -1.55 3.15 11.21
C ASP A 118 -1.55 3.12 9.68
N ALA A 119 -0.46 3.63 9.10
CA ALA A 119 -0.33 3.74 7.66
C ALA A 119 -0.18 2.37 6.97
N LEU A 120 0.10 1.28 7.72
CA LEU A 120 0.24 -0.05 7.15
C LEU A 120 -1.14 -0.63 6.90
N GLU A 121 -2.01 -0.61 7.91
CA GLU A 121 -3.39 -1.07 7.79
C GLU A 121 -4.14 -0.30 6.69
N VAL A 122 -4.03 1.04 6.70
CA VAL A 122 -4.67 1.89 5.68
C VAL A 122 -4.07 1.63 4.31
N GLY A 123 -2.75 1.45 4.21
CA GLY A 123 -2.07 1.16 2.95
C GLY A 123 -2.53 -0.16 2.34
N GLU A 124 -2.73 -1.20 3.16
CA GLU A 124 -3.25 -2.49 2.71
C GLU A 124 -4.71 -2.40 2.25
N LYS A 125 -5.59 -1.73 3.03
CA LYS A 125 -6.97 -1.47 2.63
C LYS A 125 -7.04 -0.70 1.29
N CYS A 126 -6.27 0.37 1.16
CA CYS A 126 -6.18 1.16 -0.09
C CYS A 126 -5.69 0.31 -1.27
N PHE A 127 -4.77 -0.62 -1.04
CA PHE A 127 -4.28 -1.51 -2.09
C PHE A 127 -5.34 -2.51 -2.56
N GLU A 128 -6.10 -3.10 -1.63
CA GLU A 128 -7.21 -4.01 -1.93
C GLU A 128 -8.34 -3.29 -2.68
N ASP A 129 -8.58 -2.03 -2.35
CA ASP A 129 -9.56 -1.16 -3.01
C ASP A 129 -9.11 -0.61 -4.38
N GLY A 130 -7.88 -0.90 -4.82
CA GLY A 130 -7.33 -0.38 -6.09
C GLY A 130 -6.91 1.09 -6.06
N LEU A 131 -6.86 1.71 -4.87
CA LEU A 131 -6.42 3.10 -4.65
C LEU A 131 -4.88 3.17 -4.59
N TYR A 132 -4.23 2.77 -5.68
CA TYR A 132 -2.79 2.56 -5.67
C TYR A 132 -1.96 3.84 -5.49
N GLN A 133 -2.47 5.01 -5.91
CA GLN A 133 -1.79 6.30 -5.69
C GLN A 133 -1.70 6.65 -4.20
N ALA A 134 -2.81 6.47 -3.47
CA ALA A 134 -2.83 6.69 -2.04
C ALA A 134 -1.95 5.67 -1.30
N ALA A 135 -2.03 4.39 -1.70
CA ALA A 135 -1.20 3.33 -1.14
C ALA A 135 0.31 3.59 -1.34
N LYS A 136 0.72 4.13 -2.50
CA LYS A 136 2.11 4.54 -2.76
C LYS A 136 2.59 5.56 -1.73
N LEU A 137 1.79 6.57 -1.39
CA LEU A 137 2.16 7.59 -0.41
C LEU A 137 2.34 7.01 0.99
N LEU A 138 1.40 6.16 1.42
CA LEU A 138 1.43 5.49 2.72
C LEU A 138 2.63 4.55 2.86
N PHE A 139 2.89 3.70 1.86
CA PHE A 139 4.03 2.77 1.90
C PHE A 139 5.38 3.48 1.76
N THR A 140 5.44 4.58 1.01
CA THR A 140 6.65 5.41 0.94
C THR A 140 6.98 6.00 2.31
N ARG A 141 5.97 6.45 3.04
CA ARG A 141 6.14 6.99 4.39
C ARG A 141 6.67 5.94 5.38
N ILE A 142 6.12 4.74 5.37
CA ILE A 142 6.58 3.65 6.27
C ILE A 142 7.92 3.06 5.82
N SER A 143 8.40 3.40 4.61
CA SER A 143 9.54 2.74 3.97
C SER A 143 9.32 1.23 3.81
N ASN A 144 8.08 0.78 3.60
CA ASN A 144 7.77 -0.61 3.27
C ASN A 144 8.04 -0.87 1.78
N TRP A 145 9.30 -1.11 1.45
CA TRP A 145 9.78 -1.27 0.08
C TRP A 145 9.16 -2.47 -0.65
N ALA A 146 8.81 -3.53 0.07
CA ALA A 146 8.21 -4.72 -0.51
C ALA A 146 6.80 -4.44 -1.04
N ARG A 147 5.93 -3.84 -0.21
CA ARG A 147 4.59 -3.44 -0.64
C ARG A 147 4.65 -2.30 -1.66
N LEU A 148 5.56 -1.33 -1.49
CA LEU A 148 5.75 -0.25 -2.44
C LEU A 148 6.12 -0.75 -3.84
N ALA A 149 7.00 -1.75 -3.94
CA ALA A 149 7.33 -2.35 -5.24
C ALA A 149 6.07 -2.96 -5.89
N THR A 150 5.25 -3.70 -5.12
CA THR A 150 4.01 -4.27 -5.65
C THR A 150 2.98 -3.22 -6.05
N THR A 151 2.86 -2.11 -5.31
CA THR A 151 1.93 -1.03 -5.66
C THR A 151 2.36 -0.27 -6.90
N LEU A 152 3.67 -0.04 -7.07
CA LEU A 152 4.21 0.59 -8.27
C LEU A 152 4.03 -0.26 -9.53
N ILE A 153 4.07 -1.59 -9.41
CA ILE A 153 3.69 -2.50 -10.51
C ILE A 153 2.22 -2.29 -10.90
N CYS A 154 1.33 -2.24 -9.91
CA CYS A 154 -0.11 -2.06 -10.15
C CYS A 154 -0.46 -0.69 -10.76
N LEU A 155 0.34 0.36 -10.49
CA LEU A 155 0.12 1.71 -11.02
C LEU A 155 0.40 1.86 -12.53
N GLY A 156 1.28 1.04 -13.09
CA GLY A 156 1.49 0.97 -14.55
C GLY A 156 2.23 2.15 -15.20
N GLU A 157 2.88 1.80 -16.31
CA GLU A 157 3.52 2.64 -17.37
C GLU A 157 4.79 3.42 -17.03
N ASN A 158 4.81 4.34 -16.05
CA ASN A 158 5.97 5.23 -15.86
C ASN A 158 6.83 4.93 -14.62
N HIS A 159 6.44 3.94 -13.81
CA HIS A 159 7.04 3.70 -12.50
C HIS A 159 7.85 2.40 -12.40
N TRP A 160 8.16 1.76 -13.53
CA TRP A 160 8.91 0.49 -13.54
C TRP A 160 10.32 0.62 -12.96
N GLN A 161 11.02 1.72 -13.28
CA GLN A 161 12.33 2.00 -12.69
C GLN A 161 12.24 2.18 -11.17
N ALA A 162 11.20 2.87 -10.69
CA ALA A 162 10.95 3.05 -9.26
C ALA A 162 10.57 1.73 -8.57
N ALA A 163 9.85 0.84 -9.25
CA ALA A 163 9.52 -0.49 -8.75
C ALA A 163 10.77 -1.36 -8.58
N VAL A 164 11.68 -1.36 -9.56
CA VAL A 164 12.97 -2.06 -9.50
C VAL A 164 13.86 -1.50 -8.39
N GLU A 165 13.90 -0.18 -8.23
CA GLU A 165 14.67 0.45 -7.15
C GLU A 165 14.08 0.12 -5.77
N SER A 166 12.75 0.09 -5.65
CA SER A 166 12.08 -0.35 -4.42
C SER A 166 12.38 -1.81 -4.10
N ALA A 167 12.38 -2.70 -5.10
CA ALA A 167 12.77 -4.10 -4.93
C ALA A 167 14.23 -4.26 -4.50
N ARG A 168 15.13 -3.44 -5.05
CA ARG A 168 16.54 -3.39 -4.62
C ARG A 168 16.67 -3.02 -3.16
N LYS A 169 15.93 -2.01 -2.69
CA LYS A 169 15.90 -1.61 -1.27
C LYS A 169 15.29 -2.67 -0.37
N ALA A 170 14.28 -3.40 -0.84
CA ALA A 170 13.66 -4.49 -0.10
C ALA A 170 14.60 -5.69 0.10
N GLY A 171 15.45 -5.99 -0.89
CA GLY A 171 16.44 -7.08 -0.82
C GLY A 171 15.85 -8.49 -0.73
N ASN A 172 14.54 -8.66 -0.93
CA ASN A 172 13.85 -9.94 -0.81
C ASN A 172 13.64 -10.60 -2.18
N THR A 173 14.07 -11.85 -2.33
CA THR A 173 13.90 -12.68 -3.53
C THR A 173 12.43 -12.79 -3.96
N ARG A 174 11.47 -12.81 -3.00
CA ARG A 174 10.03 -12.83 -3.30
C ARG A 174 9.57 -11.59 -4.07
N VAL A 175 10.06 -10.40 -3.67
CA VAL A 175 9.71 -9.13 -4.31
C VAL A 175 10.33 -9.06 -5.71
N TRP A 176 11.59 -9.52 -5.84
CA TRP A 176 12.24 -9.62 -7.14
C TRP A 176 11.46 -10.50 -8.11
N LYS A 177 10.99 -11.68 -7.67
CA LYS A 177 10.16 -12.58 -8.49
C LYS A 177 8.86 -11.91 -8.95
N GLN A 178 8.20 -11.15 -8.08
CA GLN A 178 6.98 -10.42 -8.42
C GLN A 178 7.23 -9.32 -9.46
N VAL A 179 8.24 -8.48 -9.25
CA VAL A 179 8.62 -7.41 -10.19
C VAL A 179 9.08 -8.01 -11.52
N HIS A 180 9.89 -9.06 -11.48
CA HIS A 180 10.38 -9.76 -12.67
C HIS A 180 9.26 -10.36 -13.51
N ALA A 181 8.32 -11.07 -12.89
CA ALA A 181 7.16 -11.63 -13.57
C ALA A 181 6.33 -10.53 -14.27
N ALA A 182 6.09 -9.41 -13.58
CA ALA A 182 5.38 -8.27 -14.14
C ALA A 182 6.14 -7.58 -15.29
N CYS A 183 7.46 -7.44 -15.19
CA CYS A 183 8.29 -6.90 -16.28
C CYS A 183 8.22 -7.79 -17.53
N ILE A 184 8.24 -9.11 -17.38
CA ILE A 184 8.08 -10.02 -18.53
C ILE A 184 6.68 -9.90 -19.13
N GLU A 185 5.61 -9.76 -18.33
CA GLU A 185 4.24 -9.60 -18.84
C GLU A 185 4.06 -8.34 -19.68
N LYS A 186 4.83 -7.29 -19.38
CA LYS A 186 4.82 -6.03 -20.10
C LYS A 186 5.90 -5.91 -21.18
N ASN A 187 6.66 -6.98 -21.44
CA ASN A 187 7.79 -7.00 -22.37
C ASN A 187 8.89 -5.96 -22.08
N GLU A 188 9.04 -5.56 -20.81
CA GLU A 188 10.09 -4.65 -20.35
C GLU A 188 11.37 -5.42 -20.01
N PHE A 189 12.02 -5.96 -21.04
CA PHE A 189 13.12 -6.91 -20.88
C PHE A 189 14.37 -6.30 -20.26
N ARG A 190 14.65 -5.02 -20.51
CA ARG A 190 15.80 -4.32 -19.91
C ARG A 190 15.74 -4.31 -18.38
N LEU A 191 14.55 -4.05 -17.83
CA LEU A 191 14.34 -4.08 -16.38
C LEU A 191 14.22 -5.51 -15.86
N ALA A 192 13.59 -6.41 -16.63
CA ALA A 192 13.54 -7.83 -16.32
C ALA A 192 14.95 -8.44 -16.18
N GLN A 193 15.93 -8.03 -16.97
CA GLN A 193 17.31 -8.50 -16.83
C GLN A 193 17.91 -8.10 -15.48
N ILE A 194 17.71 -6.85 -15.03
CA ILE A 194 18.20 -6.39 -13.73
C ILE A 194 17.56 -7.22 -12.61
N CYS A 195 16.25 -7.46 -12.67
CA CYS A 195 15.56 -8.29 -11.68
C CYS A 195 16.04 -9.74 -11.73
N GLY A 196 16.17 -10.32 -12.93
CA GLY A 196 16.58 -11.70 -13.14
C GLY A 196 17.98 -11.99 -12.60
N LEU A 197 18.93 -11.04 -12.76
CA LEU A 197 20.28 -11.18 -12.22
C LEU A 197 20.28 -11.29 -10.70
N ASN A 198 19.36 -10.60 -10.01
CA ASN A 198 19.22 -10.68 -8.54
C ASN A 198 18.51 -11.97 -8.09
N ILE A 199 17.72 -12.60 -8.96
CA ILE A 199 17.04 -13.88 -8.65
C ILE A 199 18.01 -15.06 -8.83
N ILE A 200 18.78 -15.08 -9.93
CA ILE A 200 19.67 -16.20 -10.31
C ILE A 200 20.82 -16.41 -9.32
N VAL A 201 21.13 -15.42 -8.48
CA VAL A 201 22.07 -15.61 -7.36
C VAL A 201 21.64 -16.78 -6.47
N HIS A 202 20.33 -17.06 -6.39
CA HIS A 202 19.78 -18.21 -5.69
C HIS A 202 19.59 -19.38 -6.68
N ALA A 203 20.45 -20.40 -6.58
CA ALA A 203 20.45 -21.54 -7.50
C ALA A 203 19.11 -22.30 -7.57
N GLU A 204 18.35 -22.34 -6.46
CA GLU A 204 17.05 -23.00 -6.38
C GLU A 204 15.99 -22.38 -7.32
N GLU A 205 16.08 -21.06 -7.52
CA GLU A 205 15.09 -20.30 -8.30
C GLU A 205 15.35 -20.34 -9.82
N LEU A 206 16.55 -20.76 -10.23
CA LEU A 206 16.96 -20.79 -11.63
C LEU A 206 16.04 -21.68 -12.48
N SER A 207 15.74 -22.88 -12.00
CA SER A 207 14.90 -23.85 -12.71
C SER A 207 13.50 -23.31 -13.02
N ILE A 208 12.90 -22.61 -12.06
CA ILE A 208 11.56 -22.00 -12.17
C ILE A 208 11.60 -20.84 -13.16
N LEU A 209 12.66 -20.02 -13.10
CA LEU A 209 12.84 -18.88 -13.99
C LEU A 209 12.98 -19.34 -15.45
N LEU A 210 13.81 -20.36 -15.73
CA LEU A 210 13.95 -20.94 -17.07
C LEU A 210 12.61 -21.43 -17.62
N THR A 211 11.89 -22.24 -16.83
CA THR A 211 10.57 -22.75 -17.22
C THR A 211 9.59 -21.62 -17.53
N THR A 212 9.66 -20.50 -16.82
CA THR A 212 8.78 -19.33 -17.02
C THR A 212 9.06 -18.65 -18.36
N TYR A 213 10.33 -18.45 -18.71
CA TYR A 213 10.70 -17.85 -19.99
C TYR A 213 10.46 -18.80 -21.18
N GLU A 214 10.73 -20.10 -21.02
CA GLU A 214 10.46 -21.12 -22.04
C GLU A 214 8.96 -21.15 -22.40
N ARG A 215 8.09 -21.16 -21.39
CA ARG A 215 6.63 -21.11 -21.58
C ARG A 215 6.15 -19.86 -22.28
N ARG A 216 6.86 -18.74 -22.10
CA ARG A 216 6.55 -17.45 -22.74
C ARG A 216 7.24 -17.26 -24.09
N GLY A 217 8.15 -18.16 -24.48
CA GLY A 217 8.86 -18.13 -25.76
C GLY A 217 10.01 -17.11 -25.85
N HIS A 218 10.47 -16.55 -24.73
CA HIS A 218 11.50 -15.51 -24.69
C HIS A 218 12.91 -16.10 -24.48
N PHE A 219 13.36 -16.93 -25.42
CA PHE A 219 14.64 -17.66 -25.30
C PHE A 219 15.86 -16.74 -25.36
N ASP A 220 15.87 -15.74 -26.25
CA ASP A 220 17.00 -14.82 -26.43
C ASP A 220 17.30 -14.04 -25.14
N GLU A 221 16.24 -13.62 -24.42
CA GLU A 221 16.37 -12.87 -23.18
C GLU A 221 16.91 -13.72 -22.03
N VAL A 222 16.58 -15.02 -21.98
CA VAL A 222 17.17 -15.95 -21.01
C VAL A 222 18.63 -16.17 -21.30
N LEU A 223 18.99 -16.40 -22.56
CA LEU A 223 20.38 -16.63 -22.95
C LEU A 223 21.23 -15.41 -22.63
N LEU A 224 20.70 -14.20 -22.88
CA LEU A 224 21.36 -12.95 -22.52
C LEU A 224 21.50 -12.80 -20.99
N LEU A 225 20.47 -13.17 -20.23
CA LEU A 225 20.51 -13.17 -18.77
C LEU A 225 21.56 -14.15 -18.20
N LEU A 226 21.64 -15.36 -18.74
CA LEU A 226 22.63 -16.36 -18.33
C LEU A 226 24.06 -15.96 -18.73
N GLY A 227 24.22 -15.40 -19.93
CA GLY A 227 25.50 -14.90 -20.41
C GLY A 227 26.04 -13.77 -19.52
N THR A 228 25.19 -12.81 -19.16
CA THR A 228 25.54 -11.71 -18.24
C THR A 228 25.82 -12.20 -16.82
N ALA A 229 25.05 -13.17 -16.32
CA ALA A 229 25.32 -13.80 -15.03
C ALA A 229 26.70 -14.47 -14.99
N SER A 230 27.04 -15.27 -16.01
CA SER A 230 28.34 -15.94 -16.13
C SER A 230 29.51 -14.94 -16.13
N ALA A 231 29.38 -13.85 -16.88
CA ALA A 231 30.38 -12.78 -16.90
C ALA A 231 30.60 -12.17 -15.50
N ASN A 232 29.52 -11.92 -14.75
CA ASN A 232 29.57 -11.39 -13.38
C ASN A 232 30.22 -12.37 -12.38
N PHE A 233 30.09 -13.68 -12.58
CA PHE A 233 30.82 -14.67 -11.77
C PHE A 233 32.32 -14.66 -12.09
N THR A 234 32.71 -14.55 -13.36
CA THR A 234 34.14 -14.46 -13.73
C THR A 234 34.83 -13.18 -13.27
N THR A 235 34.10 -12.08 -13.09
CA THR A 235 34.67 -10.85 -12.51
C THR A 235 34.81 -10.93 -11.00
N ARG A 236 33.79 -11.46 -10.29
CA ARG A 236 33.87 -11.66 -8.83
C ARG A 236 34.99 -12.63 -8.44
N THR A 237 35.15 -13.75 -9.15
CA THR A 237 36.26 -14.70 -8.88
C THR A 237 37.65 -14.09 -9.09
N LYS A 238 37.81 -13.11 -9.99
CA LYS A 238 39.06 -12.35 -10.16
C LYS A 238 39.35 -11.37 -9.02
N GLU A 239 38.35 -10.90 -8.28
CA GLU A 239 38.52 -10.04 -7.11
C GLU A 239 38.92 -10.81 -5.83
N TYR A 240 38.51 -12.07 -5.71
CA TYR A 240 38.79 -12.89 -4.51
C TYR A 240 40.00 -13.82 -4.62
N LEU A 241 40.58 -14.01 -5.82
CA LEU A 241 41.83 -14.75 -5.97
C LEU A 241 43.02 -13.79 -6.14
N PRO A 242 44.13 -13.96 -5.39
CA PRO A 242 45.37 -13.22 -5.65
C PRO A 242 45.82 -13.48 -7.10
N PRO A 243 46.62 -12.59 -7.70
CA PRO A 243 46.98 -12.65 -9.12
C PRO A 243 47.88 -13.86 -9.41
N LEU A 244 47.27 -15.05 -9.50
CA LEU A 244 47.89 -16.24 -10.04
C LEU A 244 47.82 -16.12 -11.55
N ASN A 245 49.00 -15.89 -12.14
CA ASN A 245 49.33 -15.78 -13.55
C ASN A 245 48.37 -16.54 -14.50
N TRP A 246 47.29 -15.86 -14.92
CA TRP A 246 46.24 -16.37 -15.80
C TRP A 246 46.75 -16.85 -17.18
N SER A 247 47.97 -16.44 -17.54
CA SER A 247 48.66 -16.82 -18.78
C SER A 247 49.01 -18.31 -18.86
N ARG A 248 49.14 -19.03 -17.73
CA ARG A 248 49.46 -20.47 -17.72
C ARG A 248 48.25 -21.42 -17.70
N LEU A 249 47.06 -20.92 -17.36
CA LEU A 249 45.83 -21.74 -17.28
C LEU A 249 45.03 -21.73 -18.59
N CYS A 250 45.27 -20.77 -19.49
CA CYS A 250 44.61 -20.72 -20.80
C CYS A 250 45.12 -21.77 -21.81
N SER A 251 46.16 -22.54 -21.48
CA SER A 251 46.77 -23.52 -22.39
C SER A 251 46.31 -24.98 -22.16
N SER A 252 45.42 -25.25 -21.19
CA SER A 252 44.87 -26.60 -20.99
C SER A 252 43.37 -26.65 -21.29
N SER A 253 42.97 -27.75 -21.93
CA SER A 253 41.65 -28.02 -22.53
C SER A 253 40.46 -27.70 -21.63
N GLU A 254 39.33 -27.33 -22.24
CA GLU A 254 38.07 -26.93 -21.60
C GLU A 254 37.55 -27.87 -20.50
N SER A 255 37.93 -29.15 -20.46
CA SER A 255 37.51 -30.07 -19.39
C SER A 255 38.05 -29.69 -18.00
N THR A 256 39.22 -29.04 -17.92
CA THR A 256 39.81 -28.61 -16.64
C THR A 256 39.07 -27.39 -16.05
N LYS A 257 38.43 -26.58 -16.89
CA LYS A 257 37.67 -25.39 -16.43
C LYS A 257 36.42 -25.77 -15.67
N MET A 258 35.74 -26.86 -16.05
CA MET A 258 34.57 -27.36 -15.30
C MET A 258 34.94 -28.01 -13.96
N HIS A 259 36.09 -28.69 -13.88
CA HIS A 259 36.48 -29.39 -12.65
C HIS A 259 36.84 -28.44 -11.49
N CYS A 260 37.30 -27.21 -11.79
CA CYS A 260 37.52 -26.18 -10.77
C CYS A 260 36.23 -25.44 -10.34
N LEU A 261 35.15 -25.54 -11.10
CA LEU A 261 33.86 -24.89 -10.82
C LEU A 261 33.01 -25.64 -9.77
N PHE A 262 33.36 -26.89 -9.45
CA PHE A 262 32.59 -27.76 -8.54
C PHE A 262 33.29 -28.07 -7.21
N MET A 263 34.45 -27.47 -6.91
CA MET A 263 35.21 -27.77 -5.69
C MET A 263 35.25 -26.67 -4.62
N TYR A 264 34.44 -25.61 -4.73
CA TYR A 264 34.18 -24.66 -3.63
C TYR A 264 32.79 -24.06 -3.74
#